data_AF-A0A3D8R7V0-F1
#
_entry.id   AF-A0A3D8R7V0-F1
#
_cell.length_a   1.000
_cell.length_b   1.000
_cell.length_c   1.000
_cell.angle_alpha   90.00
_cell.angle_beta   90.00
_cell.angle_gamma   90.00
#
_symmetry.space_group_name_H-M   'P 1'
#
loop_
_entity.id
_entity.type
_entity.pdbx_description
1 polymer ?
#
loop_
_entity_poly.entity_id
_entity_poly.type
_entity_poly.pdbx_seq_one_letter_code
_entity_poly.pdbx_strand_id
1 'polypeptide(L)'
;MAHVPQYLRADEEARIHRQFQGDTWRRNNQVLWTGIFRDEAQRWADEHEMQTLTTAMGPLMDVSHPLCLRNKKSPKAWSKYVKGASAIFAWYISKGESVTVLSPPPPERFHPSGQTNYQVIEEPIVKGVLGTSGVSRIEMVHPTVEGAEDIYYQIWPVDDTTTWTARVGELNVQKPCWRKVKTQKAFSNQLGEMEIAKVHQEAKEKEKGEKKVSQAKATEKTKKEKKEEKKVSQATEKTKKEKKEEKKVSQAKAKATEKEKREKKEEKKVSQATEKTKKEKKEEKKVSQAKAKEKTKKEKKKEKKVSQAKAKKVEEKEKKEKKGKKRVKKTKKEKKKAKKKARKLEKEEKVNYQGRLEPIS
;
A
#
# COMPACT_ATOMS: atom_id res chain seq x y z
N MET A 1 -15.78 13.78 9.13
CA MET A 1 -14.82 13.11 8.21
C MET A 1 -15.02 11.60 8.34
N ALA A 2 -14.34 10.75 7.55
CA ALA A 2 -14.15 9.36 7.97
C ALA A 2 -13.38 9.37 9.30
N HIS A 3 -13.88 8.72 10.35
CA HIS A 3 -13.24 8.72 11.67
C HIS A 3 -12.03 7.78 11.70
N VAL A 4 -10.92 8.27 11.16
CA VAL A 4 -9.60 7.64 11.32
C VAL A 4 -9.21 7.73 12.81
N PRO A 5 -8.84 6.62 13.48
CA PRO A 5 -8.41 6.64 14.87
C PRO A 5 -7.16 7.53 15.08
N GLN A 6 -6.97 8.03 16.30
CA GLN A 6 -5.94 9.02 16.69
C GLN A 6 -4.49 8.61 16.33
N TYR A 7 -4.14 8.87 15.07
CA TYR A 7 -2.79 8.78 14.50
C TYR A 7 -2.07 10.13 14.50
N LEU A 8 -2.82 11.23 14.43
CA LEU A 8 -2.35 12.61 14.38
C LEU A 8 -2.83 13.40 15.60
N ARG A 9 -2.16 14.53 15.85
CA ARG A 9 -2.70 15.65 16.65
C ARG A 9 -3.36 16.65 15.69
N ALA A 10 -4.31 17.45 16.18
CA ALA A 10 -5.09 18.37 15.33
C ALA A 10 -4.25 19.39 14.54
N ASP A 11 -3.11 19.83 15.09
CA ASP A 11 -2.13 20.69 14.40
C ASP A 11 -1.32 19.95 13.32
N GLU A 12 -1.13 18.63 13.47
CA GLU A 12 -0.47 17.78 12.48
C GLU A 12 -1.41 17.50 11.30
N GLU A 13 -2.68 17.23 11.61
CA GLU A 13 -3.80 17.09 10.66
C GLU A 13 -4.05 18.39 9.87
N ALA A 14 -4.24 19.52 10.54
CA ALA A 14 -4.46 20.82 9.90
C ALA A 14 -3.31 21.23 8.95
N ARG A 15 -2.07 20.85 9.27
CA ARG A 15 -0.90 21.08 8.39
C ARG A 15 -0.91 20.19 7.15
N ILE A 16 -1.36 18.93 7.26
CA ILE A 16 -1.49 18.02 6.12
C ILE A 16 -2.65 18.49 5.22
N HIS A 17 -3.78 18.89 5.79
CA HIS A 17 -4.88 19.49 5.03
C HIS A 17 -4.45 20.73 4.25
N ARG A 18 -3.70 21.65 4.88
CA ARG A 18 -3.15 22.84 4.20
C ARG A 18 -2.23 22.47 3.04
N GLN A 19 -1.38 21.44 3.19
CA GLN A 19 -0.50 20.97 2.11
C GLN A 19 -1.30 20.40 0.91
N PHE A 20 -2.37 19.64 1.17
CA PHE A 20 -3.23 19.08 0.12
C PHE A 20 -4.31 20.07 -0.38
N GLN A 21 -4.40 21.27 0.19
CA GLN A 21 -5.23 22.39 -0.29
C GLN A 21 -4.44 23.42 -1.11
N GLY A 22 -3.11 23.41 -1.02
CA GLY A 22 -2.23 24.27 -1.83
C GLY A 22 -1.89 23.64 -3.18
N ASP A 23 -1.15 24.41 -3.98
CA ASP A 23 -0.84 24.16 -5.40
C ASP A 23 -0.09 22.85 -5.68
N THR A 24 0.43 22.19 -4.62
CA THR A 24 1.04 20.87 -4.71
C THR A 24 0.05 19.73 -5.02
N TRP A 25 -1.27 19.92 -4.93
CA TRP A 25 -2.25 18.87 -5.20
C TRP A 25 -2.72 18.83 -6.67
N ARG A 26 -2.30 17.83 -7.45
CA ARG A 26 -2.75 17.61 -8.84
C ARG A 26 -3.89 16.60 -8.87
N ARG A 27 -5.16 17.04 -8.94
CA ARG A 27 -6.34 16.14 -8.87
C ARG A 27 -6.28 14.99 -9.90
N ASN A 28 -6.61 13.78 -9.46
CA ASN A 28 -6.56 12.50 -10.21
C ASN A 28 -5.13 11.99 -10.52
N ASN A 29 -4.07 12.81 -10.44
CA ASN A 29 -2.67 12.36 -10.57
C ASN A 29 -2.13 11.74 -9.26
N GLN A 30 -2.91 10.93 -8.55
CA GLN A 30 -2.49 10.28 -7.31
C GLN A 30 -2.20 8.79 -7.51
N VAL A 31 -1.10 8.32 -6.93
CA VAL A 31 -0.71 6.91 -7.00
C VAL A 31 -0.46 6.33 -5.61
N LEU A 32 -1.15 5.23 -5.33
CA LEU A 32 -0.97 4.37 -4.15
C LEU A 32 -0.08 3.18 -4.54
N TRP A 33 0.53 2.51 -3.56
CA TRP A 33 1.36 1.34 -3.84
C TRP A 33 1.41 0.34 -2.68
N THR A 34 1.54 -0.93 -3.02
CA THR A 34 1.62 -2.05 -2.08
C THR A 34 2.57 -3.13 -2.61
N GLY A 35 3.29 -3.83 -1.74
CA GLY A 35 4.18 -4.94 -2.10
C GLY A 35 5.50 -4.58 -2.81
N ILE A 36 5.53 -3.57 -3.67
CA ILE A 36 6.73 -3.09 -4.36
C ILE A 36 7.64 -2.22 -3.46
N PHE A 37 8.83 -1.85 -3.94
CA PHE A 37 9.73 -0.97 -3.18
C PHE A 37 9.30 0.49 -3.26
N ARG A 38 9.57 1.28 -2.20
CA ARG A 38 9.23 2.71 -2.17
C ARG A 38 9.87 3.46 -3.33
N ASP A 39 11.15 3.21 -3.58
CA ASP A 39 11.95 4.03 -4.50
C ASP A 39 11.71 3.65 -5.97
N GLU A 40 11.12 2.47 -6.17
CA GLU A 40 10.54 1.98 -7.43
C GLU A 40 9.15 2.59 -7.67
N ALA A 41 8.28 2.58 -6.65
CA ALA A 41 6.98 3.28 -6.69
C ALA A 41 7.12 4.80 -6.90
N GLN A 42 8.14 5.41 -6.30
CA GLN A 42 8.44 6.83 -6.47
C GLN A 42 8.97 7.10 -7.88
N ARG A 43 9.92 6.31 -8.39
CA ARG A 43 10.46 6.49 -9.75
C ARG A 43 9.35 6.39 -10.81
N TRP A 44 8.53 5.34 -10.76
CA TRP A 44 7.41 5.19 -11.70
C TRP A 44 6.43 6.37 -11.62
N ALA A 45 6.15 6.88 -10.42
CA ALA A 45 5.30 8.06 -10.23
C ALA A 45 5.92 9.33 -10.82
N ASP A 46 7.22 9.55 -10.61
CA ASP A 46 7.96 10.69 -11.14
C ASP A 46 8.03 10.62 -12.69
N GLU A 47 8.19 9.41 -13.26
CA GLU A 47 8.15 9.12 -14.71
C GLU A 47 6.76 9.36 -15.33
N HIS A 48 5.68 9.27 -14.55
CA HIS A 48 4.28 9.45 -14.99
C HIS A 48 3.64 10.78 -14.56
N GLU A 49 4.41 11.75 -14.05
CA GLU A 49 3.88 13.00 -13.47
C GLU A 49 2.80 12.80 -12.37
N MET A 50 2.85 11.64 -11.68
CA MET A 50 1.95 11.25 -10.61
C MET A 50 2.55 11.50 -9.22
N GLN A 51 1.68 11.56 -8.22
CA GLN A 51 2.01 11.97 -6.86
C GLN A 51 1.86 10.79 -5.90
N THR A 52 2.97 10.33 -5.32
CA THR A 52 2.92 9.47 -4.14
C THR A 52 2.56 10.30 -2.90
N LEU A 53 2.23 9.65 -1.78
CA LEU A 53 2.14 10.29 -0.47
C LEU A 53 3.41 11.12 -0.14
N THR A 54 4.61 10.72 -0.59
CA THR A 54 5.82 11.53 -0.38
C THR A 54 5.73 12.84 -1.17
N THR A 55 5.41 12.75 -2.47
CA THR A 55 5.32 13.90 -3.39
C THR A 55 4.29 14.91 -2.90
N ALA A 56 3.06 14.45 -2.60
CA ALA A 56 1.97 15.31 -2.16
C ALA A 56 2.22 15.96 -0.78
N MET A 57 2.98 15.32 0.11
CA MET A 57 3.36 15.90 1.41
C MET A 57 4.58 16.83 1.34
N GLY A 58 5.42 16.70 0.31
CA GLY A 58 6.59 17.55 0.03
C GLY A 58 7.39 17.97 1.27
N PRO A 59 7.41 19.27 1.66
CA PRO A 59 8.14 19.81 2.81
C PRO A 59 7.83 19.17 4.18
N LEU A 60 6.76 18.37 4.30
CA LEU A 60 6.39 17.63 5.51
C LEU A 60 7.07 16.24 5.60
N MET A 61 7.61 15.73 4.50
CA MET A 61 8.25 14.41 4.39
C MET A 61 9.75 14.46 4.08
N ASP A 62 10.24 15.54 3.46
CA ASP A 62 11.69 15.77 3.25
C ASP A 62 12.43 15.86 4.60
N VAL A 63 13.35 14.93 4.85
CA VAL A 63 14.12 14.83 6.10
C VAL A 63 15.10 16.00 6.29
N SER A 64 15.46 16.72 5.22
CA SER A 64 16.29 17.93 5.29
C SER A 64 15.50 19.19 5.69
N HIS A 65 14.19 19.20 5.43
CA HIS A 65 13.36 20.39 5.57
C HIS A 65 12.86 20.60 7.03
N PRO A 66 12.94 21.83 7.60
CA PRO A 66 12.63 22.07 9.02
C PRO A 66 11.16 21.80 9.42
N LEU A 67 10.23 21.78 8.47
CA LEU A 67 8.83 21.42 8.72
C LEU A 67 8.61 19.91 8.92
N CYS A 68 9.52 19.06 8.43
CA CYS A 68 9.40 17.62 8.56
C CYS A 68 9.55 17.18 10.02
N LEU A 69 8.60 16.36 10.48
CA LEU A 69 8.56 15.89 11.87
C LEU A 69 9.39 14.63 12.11
N ARG A 70 10.11 14.12 11.10
CA ARG A 70 10.85 12.85 11.18
C ARG A 70 11.89 12.82 12.29
N ASN A 71 12.71 13.86 12.38
CA ASN A 71 13.78 13.98 13.37
C ASN A 71 13.24 14.45 14.75
N LYS A 72 11.98 14.89 14.79
CA LYS A 72 11.25 15.39 15.98
C LYS A 72 10.31 14.34 16.60
N LYS A 73 10.30 13.10 16.09
CA LYS A 73 9.39 12.01 16.54
C LYS A 73 10.15 10.70 16.70
N SER A 74 9.81 9.92 17.73
CA SER A 74 10.27 8.53 17.86
C SER A 74 9.77 7.67 16.69
N PRO A 75 10.42 6.55 16.34
CA PRO A 75 9.99 5.70 15.22
C PRO A 75 8.54 5.23 15.31
N LYS A 76 8.02 5.00 16.52
CA LYS A 76 6.61 4.64 16.77
C LYS A 76 5.67 5.83 16.52
N ALA A 77 6.05 7.04 16.92
CA ALA A 77 5.27 8.25 16.68
C ALA A 77 5.30 8.67 15.20
N TRP A 78 6.44 8.53 14.52
CA TRP A 78 6.53 8.73 13.07
C TRP A 78 5.67 7.71 12.30
N SER A 79 5.68 6.44 12.71
CA SER A 79 4.82 5.43 12.10
C SER A 79 3.32 5.66 12.32
N LYS A 80 2.91 6.37 13.39
CA LYS A 80 1.55 6.88 13.54
C LYS A 80 1.29 8.03 12.58
N TYR A 81 2.15 9.05 12.59
CA TYR A 81 2.04 10.24 11.74
C TYR A 81 1.86 9.88 10.25
N VAL A 82 2.68 8.98 9.72
CA VAL A 82 2.57 8.50 8.33
C VAL A 82 1.26 7.75 8.06
N LYS A 83 0.73 6.98 9.02
CA LYS A 83 -0.59 6.30 8.87
C LYS A 83 -1.76 7.28 8.85
N GLY A 84 -1.69 8.35 9.63
CA GLY A 84 -2.68 9.42 9.58
C GLY A 84 -2.61 10.22 8.27
N ALA A 85 -1.41 10.58 7.83
CA ALA A 85 -1.21 11.28 6.56
C ALA A 85 -1.65 10.43 5.34
N SER A 86 -1.35 9.13 5.37
CA SER A 86 -1.86 8.10 4.44
C SER A 86 -3.39 8.06 4.39
N ALA A 87 -4.06 8.13 5.55
CA ALA A 87 -5.53 8.19 5.60
C ALA A 87 -6.12 9.50 5.04
N ILE A 88 -5.51 10.65 5.34
CA ILE A 88 -5.94 11.94 4.77
C ILE A 88 -5.69 11.95 3.26
N PHE A 89 -4.56 11.41 2.79
CA PHE A 89 -4.23 11.29 1.36
C PHE A 89 -5.29 10.47 0.62
N ALA A 90 -5.66 9.30 1.16
CA ALA A 90 -6.77 8.49 0.65
C ALA A 90 -8.12 9.23 0.64
N TRP A 91 -8.38 10.12 1.61
CA TRP A 91 -9.62 10.92 1.65
C TRP A 91 -9.64 12.10 0.66
N TYR A 92 -8.48 12.64 0.25
CA TYR A 92 -8.44 13.57 -0.89
C TYR A 92 -8.58 12.81 -2.22
N ILE A 93 -7.98 11.62 -2.33
CA ILE A 93 -8.17 10.71 -3.46
C ILE A 93 -9.64 10.33 -3.65
N SER A 94 -10.39 10.05 -2.58
CA SER A 94 -11.81 9.64 -2.66
C SER A 94 -12.79 10.76 -3.06
N LYS A 95 -12.27 11.92 -3.47
CA LYS A 95 -12.98 13.02 -4.16
C LYS A 95 -12.60 13.12 -5.64
N GLY A 96 -11.60 12.36 -6.09
CA GLY A 96 -11.23 12.19 -7.48
C GLY A 96 -12.14 11.19 -8.19
N GLU A 97 -11.89 10.99 -9.47
CA GLU A 97 -12.63 10.02 -10.29
C GLU A 97 -12.01 8.62 -10.22
N SER A 98 -10.68 8.54 -10.22
CA SER A 98 -9.91 7.30 -10.20
C SER A 98 -8.65 7.43 -9.34
N VAL A 99 -8.00 6.28 -9.08
CA VAL A 99 -6.66 6.21 -8.50
C VAL A 99 -5.90 5.02 -9.06
N THR A 100 -4.61 5.20 -9.31
CA THR A 100 -3.70 4.12 -9.74
C THR A 100 -3.06 3.45 -8.53
N VAL A 101 -2.96 2.12 -8.54
CA VAL A 101 -2.36 1.31 -7.48
C VAL A 101 -1.25 0.42 -8.05
N LEU A 102 -0.01 0.69 -7.66
CA LEU A 102 1.15 -0.11 -8.06
C LEU A 102 1.28 -1.33 -7.15
N SER A 103 1.50 -2.50 -7.75
CA SER A 103 1.67 -3.75 -6.99
C SER A 103 2.48 -4.82 -7.74
N PRO A 104 2.94 -5.89 -7.08
CA PRO A 104 3.41 -7.08 -7.78
C PRO A 104 2.31 -7.68 -8.67
N PRO A 105 2.65 -8.34 -9.79
CA PRO A 105 1.67 -8.96 -10.67
C PRO A 105 0.90 -10.12 -10.01
N PRO A 106 -0.24 -10.53 -10.60
CA PRO A 106 -0.94 -11.77 -10.28
C PRO A 106 0.00 -12.99 -10.23
N PRO A 107 -0.29 -13.98 -9.37
CA PRO A 107 -1.45 -14.07 -8.48
C PRO A 107 -1.28 -13.32 -7.14
N GLU A 108 -0.05 -13.03 -6.70
CA GLU A 108 0.24 -12.47 -5.37
C GLU A 108 0.33 -10.93 -5.36
N ARG A 109 -0.76 -10.24 -5.76
CA ARG A 109 -0.84 -8.77 -5.81
C ARG A 109 -0.73 -8.08 -4.44
N PHE A 110 -1.24 -8.72 -3.39
CA PHE A 110 -1.39 -8.13 -2.06
C PHE A 110 -0.70 -8.95 -0.97
N HIS A 111 -0.29 -8.27 0.12
CA HIS A 111 0.38 -8.94 1.23
C HIS A 111 -0.58 -9.95 1.91
N PRO A 112 -0.23 -11.25 2.04
CA PRO A 112 -1.17 -12.30 2.46
C PRO A 112 -1.84 -12.14 3.84
N SER A 113 -1.31 -11.28 4.72
CA SER A 113 -1.90 -11.02 6.05
C SER A 113 -3.01 -9.96 6.06
N GLY A 114 -3.18 -9.17 4.99
CA GLY A 114 -4.11 -8.03 4.99
C GLY A 114 -3.65 -6.82 5.83
N GLN A 115 -2.37 -6.74 6.24
CA GLN A 115 -1.89 -5.76 7.24
C GLN A 115 -0.98 -4.65 6.68
N THR A 116 -1.08 -4.29 5.39
CA THR A 116 -0.38 -3.10 4.86
C THR A 116 -1.16 -1.82 5.17
N ASN A 117 -0.50 -0.65 5.05
CA ASN A 117 -1.23 0.63 5.12
C ASN A 117 -2.33 0.69 4.04
N TYR A 118 -2.01 0.24 2.82
CA TYR A 118 -2.97 0.14 1.73
C TYR A 118 -4.22 -0.65 2.13
N GLN A 119 -4.07 -1.92 2.50
CA GLN A 119 -5.22 -2.81 2.80
C GLN A 119 -6.04 -2.40 4.03
N VAL A 120 -5.41 -1.78 5.05
CA VAL A 120 -6.07 -1.47 6.33
C VAL A 120 -6.61 -0.03 6.41
N ILE A 121 -6.08 0.89 5.59
CA ILE A 121 -6.35 2.33 5.70
C ILE A 121 -6.75 2.93 4.35
N GLU A 122 -5.92 2.78 3.32
CA GLU A 122 -6.09 3.54 2.08
C GLU A 122 -7.21 2.96 1.21
N GLU A 123 -7.20 1.64 1.00
CA GLU A 123 -8.19 0.90 0.21
C GLU A 123 -9.64 1.06 0.72
N PRO A 124 -9.96 0.91 2.02
CA PRO A 124 -11.31 1.14 2.53
C PRO A 124 -11.82 2.58 2.37
N ILE A 125 -10.91 3.57 2.42
CA ILE A 125 -11.26 4.99 2.24
C ILE A 125 -11.54 5.29 0.76
N VAL A 126 -10.64 4.88 -0.17
CA VAL A 126 -10.86 5.15 -1.60
C VAL A 126 -12.03 4.35 -2.17
N LYS A 127 -12.36 3.17 -1.63
CA LYS A 127 -13.58 2.41 -1.98
C LYS A 127 -14.86 2.96 -1.35
N GLY A 128 -14.80 3.99 -0.50
CA GLY A 128 -15.97 4.58 0.17
C GLY A 128 -16.59 3.74 1.30
N VAL A 129 -15.97 2.61 1.67
CA VAL A 129 -16.50 1.63 2.64
C VAL A 129 -16.73 2.24 4.04
N LEU A 130 -16.02 3.34 4.36
CA LEU A 130 -16.14 4.07 5.62
C LEU A 130 -17.14 5.24 5.58
N GLY A 131 -18.16 5.17 4.71
CA GLY A 131 -19.23 6.17 4.61
C GLY A 131 -18.80 7.47 3.90
N THR A 132 -17.75 7.41 3.09
CA THR A 132 -17.29 8.50 2.23
C THR A 132 -17.69 8.25 0.78
N SER A 133 -17.72 9.31 -0.05
CA SER A 133 -17.60 9.10 -1.50
C SER A 133 -16.33 8.29 -1.76
N GLY A 134 -16.44 7.21 -2.52
CA GLY A 134 -15.30 6.50 -3.09
C GLY A 134 -14.91 7.09 -4.45
N VAL A 135 -13.77 6.67 -4.98
CA VAL A 135 -13.46 6.85 -6.41
C VAL A 135 -14.41 6.00 -7.26
N SER A 136 -14.71 6.47 -8.47
CA SER A 136 -15.53 5.74 -9.46
C SER A 136 -14.86 4.43 -9.89
N ARG A 137 -13.53 4.39 -9.95
CA ARG A 137 -12.75 3.17 -10.23
C ARG A 137 -11.35 3.18 -9.61
N ILE A 138 -10.78 1.99 -9.41
CA ILE A 138 -9.38 1.80 -9.03
C ILE A 138 -8.69 1.05 -10.17
N GLU A 139 -7.61 1.64 -10.68
CA GLU A 139 -6.78 1.08 -11.73
C GLU A 139 -5.51 0.48 -11.11
N MET A 140 -5.02 -0.63 -11.66
CA MET A 140 -3.85 -1.34 -11.16
C MET A 140 -2.80 -1.50 -12.25
N VAL A 141 -1.54 -1.35 -11.84
CA VAL A 141 -0.35 -1.35 -12.70
C VAL A 141 0.76 -2.16 -12.03
N HIS A 142 1.64 -2.77 -12.84
CA HIS A 142 2.67 -3.71 -12.37
C HIS A 142 4.08 -3.35 -12.89
N PRO A 143 4.73 -2.30 -12.34
CA PRO A 143 6.04 -1.80 -12.80
C PRO A 143 7.21 -2.80 -12.70
N THR A 144 7.00 -3.98 -12.11
CA THR A 144 7.99 -5.06 -12.01
C THR A 144 7.91 -6.05 -13.18
N VAL A 145 7.13 -5.77 -14.22
CA VAL A 145 6.92 -6.64 -15.38
C VAL A 145 7.45 -5.99 -16.64
N GLU A 146 8.54 -6.53 -17.17
CA GLU A 146 9.22 -6.04 -18.37
C GLU A 146 8.29 -6.10 -19.60
N GLY A 147 8.07 -4.94 -20.24
CA GLY A 147 7.13 -4.79 -21.37
C GLY A 147 5.65 -4.69 -20.97
N ALA A 148 5.33 -4.63 -19.68
CA ALA A 148 3.98 -4.41 -19.16
C ALA A 148 3.93 -3.42 -17.99
N GLU A 149 4.98 -2.61 -17.84
CA GLU A 149 5.20 -1.66 -16.74
C GLU A 149 4.03 -0.70 -16.57
N ASP A 150 3.42 -0.32 -17.69
CA ASP A 150 2.36 0.71 -17.81
C ASP A 150 1.05 0.13 -18.35
N ILE A 151 0.82 -1.20 -18.22
CA ILE A 151 -0.45 -1.82 -18.60
C ILE A 151 -1.46 -1.75 -17.44
N TYR A 152 -2.27 -0.70 -17.47
CA TYR A 152 -3.43 -0.47 -16.60
C TYR A 152 -4.53 -1.51 -16.84
N TYR A 153 -5.20 -1.92 -15.76
CA TYR A 153 -6.49 -2.63 -15.78
C TYR A 153 -7.29 -2.28 -14.51
N GLN A 154 -8.61 -2.48 -14.53
CA GLN A 154 -9.46 -2.12 -13.38
C GLN A 154 -9.48 -3.23 -12.32
N ILE A 155 -9.51 -2.85 -11.04
CA ILE A 155 -9.67 -3.77 -9.89
C ILE A 155 -10.85 -3.43 -8.97
N TRP A 156 -11.55 -2.33 -9.28
CA TRP A 156 -12.75 -1.86 -8.60
C TRP A 156 -13.47 -0.86 -9.51
N PRO A 157 -14.80 -0.90 -9.67
CA PRO A 157 -15.73 -1.85 -9.04
C PRO A 157 -15.71 -3.25 -9.69
N VAL A 158 -15.25 -3.39 -10.94
CA VAL A 158 -15.02 -4.67 -11.61
C VAL A 158 -13.52 -4.98 -11.59
N ASP A 159 -13.15 -6.26 -11.40
CA ASP A 159 -11.76 -6.73 -11.40
C ASP A 159 -11.40 -7.49 -12.68
N ASP A 160 -10.68 -6.82 -13.57
CA ASP A 160 -10.27 -7.30 -14.89
C ASP A 160 -8.94 -8.08 -14.87
N THR A 161 -8.50 -8.56 -13.69
CA THR A 161 -7.26 -9.37 -13.54
C THR A 161 -7.16 -10.50 -14.55
N THR A 162 -8.26 -11.20 -14.83
CA THR A 162 -8.29 -12.31 -15.79
C THR A 162 -7.97 -11.85 -17.22
N THR A 163 -8.50 -10.70 -17.62
CA THR A 163 -8.21 -10.04 -18.91
C THR A 163 -6.74 -9.62 -18.99
N TRP A 164 -6.19 -9.05 -17.90
CA TRP A 164 -4.77 -8.69 -17.83
C TRP A 164 -3.85 -9.92 -17.92
N THR A 165 -4.13 -10.98 -17.16
CA THR A 165 -3.36 -12.23 -17.19
C THR A 165 -3.49 -12.95 -18.54
N ALA A 166 -4.64 -12.88 -19.22
CA ALA A 166 -4.78 -13.40 -20.58
C ALA A 166 -3.95 -12.61 -21.61
N ARG A 167 -3.78 -11.29 -21.42
CA ARG A 167 -3.00 -10.42 -22.31
C ARG A 167 -1.48 -10.52 -22.09
N VAL A 168 -1.03 -10.60 -20.84
CA VAL A 168 0.39 -10.61 -20.46
C VAL A 168 0.94 -12.04 -20.28
N GLY A 169 0.06 -13.03 -20.11
CA GLY A 169 0.39 -14.43 -19.93
C GLY A 169 0.67 -14.84 -18.48
N GLU A 170 0.87 -16.14 -18.26
CA GLU A 170 1.33 -16.67 -16.97
C GLU A 170 2.81 -16.33 -16.75
N LEU A 171 3.06 -15.16 -16.16
CA LEU A 171 4.38 -14.75 -15.72
C LEU A 171 4.96 -15.75 -14.71
N ASN A 172 6.22 -16.14 -14.89
CA ASN A 172 6.95 -17.00 -13.95
C ASN A 172 7.50 -16.17 -12.77
N VAL A 173 6.59 -15.50 -12.05
CA VAL A 173 6.91 -14.47 -11.05
C VAL A 173 7.69 -15.06 -9.87
N GLN A 174 8.83 -14.45 -9.53
CA GLN A 174 9.49 -14.67 -8.24
C GLN A 174 8.52 -14.26 -7.12
N LYS A 175 8.05 -15.20 -6.29
CA LYS A 175 7.13 -14.91 -5.17
C LYS A 175 7.58 -13.65 -4.40
N PRO A 176 6.74 -12.61 -4.25
CA PRO A 176 7.18 -11.34 -3.69
C PRO A 176 7.82 -11.51 -2.31
N CYS A 177 8.94 -10.82 -2.07
CA CYS A 177 9.69 -10.91 -0.82
C CYS A 177 9.02 -10.07 0.27
N TRP A 178 7.86 -10.53 0.74
CA TRP A 178 6.98 -9.83 1.66
C TRP A 178 7.71 -9.39 2.95
N ARG A 179 7.80 -8.07 3.17
CA ARG A 179 8.31 -7.51 4.43
C ARG A 179 7.38 -7.91 5.58
N LYS A 180 7.95 -8.47 6.65
CA LYS A 180 7.23 -8.77 7.91
C LYS A 180 6.50 -7.54 8.45
N VAL A 181 5.20 -7.45 8.20
CA VAL A 181 4.28 -6.51 8.85
C VAL A 181 3.88 -7.04 10.23
N LYS A 182 3.55 -6.13 11.15
CA LYS A 182 2.99 -6.49 12.46
C LYS A 182 1.48 -6.61 12.34
N THR A 183 0.89 -7.66 12.90
CA THR A 183 -0.56 -7.82 13.01
C THR A 183 -1.16 -6.61 13.72
N GLN A 184 -2.04 -5.87 13.06
CA GLN A 184 -2.91 -4.92 13.71
C GLN A 184 -4.16 -5.66 14.20
N LYS A 185 -4.87 -5.10 15.19
CA LYS A 185 -6.28 -5.46 15.32
C LYS A 185 -6.99 -4.99 14.04
N ALA A 186 -7.88 -5.82 13.50
CA ALA A 186 -8.75 -5.40 12.40
C ALA A 186 -9.62 -4.21 12.83
N PHE A 187 -10.05 -3.40 11.88
CA PHE A 187 -11.17 -2.48 12.08
C PHE A 187 -12.46 -3.30 12.10
N SER A 188 -12.80 -3.83 13.28
CA SER A 188 -14.13 -4.35 13.57
C SER A 188 -14.64 -3.79 14.88
N ASN A 189 -15.95 -3.48 14.90
CA ASN A 189 -16.76 -3.28 16.09
C ASN A 189 -16.47 -2.02 16.95
N GLN A 190 -16.02 -0.92 16.33
CA GLN A 190 -16.23 0.44 16.86
C GLN A 190 -16.74 1.39 15.76
N LEU A 191 -17.94 1.11 15.27
CA LEU A 191 -18.72 2.03 14.43
C LEU A 191 -20.20 2.10 14.88
N GLY A 192 -20.40 2.12 16.19
CA GLY A 192 -21.67 2.51 16.78
C GLY A 192 -21.76 4.05 16.82
N GLU A 193 -22.78 4.59 16.16
CA GLU A 193 -23.41 5.89 16.41
C GLU A 193 -22.50 7.06 16.85
N MET A 194 -22.06 7.87 15.88
CA MET A 194 -21.72 9.28 16.12
C MET A 194 -22.28 10.16 14.99
N GLU A 195 -22.86 11.29 15.36
CA GLU A 195 -23.70 12.12 14.49
C GLU A 195 -22.93 12.84 13.37
N ILE A 196 -23.44 12.78 12.13
CA ILE A 196 -23.07 13.71 11.05
C ILE A 196 -24.26 14.65 10.76
N ALA A 197 -24.74 15.31 11.82
CA ALA A 197 -25.98 16.08 11.79
C ALA A 197 -25.91 17.41 12.60
N LYS A 198 -24.87 18.23 12.37
CA LYS A 198 -24.87 19.62 12.89
C LYS A 198 -24.11 20.65 12.06
N VAL A 199 -22.90 20.33 11.59
CA VAL A 199 -21.99 21.27 10.89
C VAL A 199 -22.41 21.60 9.43
N HIS A 200 -23.69 21.42 9.07
CA HIS A 200 -24.26 21.82 7.77
C HIS A 200 -25.67 22.42 7.85
N GLN A 201 -26.25 22.57 9.04
CA GLN A 201 -27.55 23.23 9.22
C GLN A 201 -27.40 24.72 9.59
N GLU A 202 -26.43 25.06 10.44
CA GLU A 202 -26.12 26.43 10.86
C GLU A 202 -25.66 27.34 9.70
N ALA A 203 -25.21 26.75 8.57
CA ALA A 203 -24.90 27.47 7.34
C ALA A 203 -26.11 27.72 6.42
N LYS A 204 -27.24 27.01 6.61
CA LYS A 204 -28.47 27.16 5.81
C LYS A 204 -29.59 27.91 6.54
N GLU A 205 -29.51 28.07 7.85
CA GLU A 205 -30.50 28.85 8.61
C GLU A 205 -30.21 30.36 8.58
N LYS A 206 -28.94 30.77 8.38
CA LYS A 206 -28.59 32.20 8.20
C LYS A 206 -29.03 32.81 6.86
N GLU A 207 -29.31 32.01 5.84
CA GLU A 207 -29.85 32.48 4.55
C GLU A 207 -31.38 32.35 4.45
N LYS A 208 -32.05 32.04 5.58
CA LYS A 208 -33.52 31.88 5.64
C LYS A 208 -34.21 32.80 6.66
N GLY A 209 -33.46 33.68 7.32
CA GLY A 209 -33.99 34.65 8.28
C GLY A 209 -34.75 35.83 7.64
N GLU A 210 -34.29 36.32 6.49
CA GLU A 210 -34.83 37.55 5.86
C GLU A 210 -35.90 37.27 4.78
N LYS A 211 -36.95 36.50 5.13
CA LYS A 211 -38.23 36.48 4.35
C LYS A 211 -39.40 35.85 5.09
N LYS A 212 -39.70 36.31 6.32
CA LYS A 212 -40.99 36.00 6.98
C LYS A 212 -41.47 37.03 8.02
N VAL A 213 -41.49 38.30 7.62
CA VAL A 213 -42.36 39.33 8.24
C VAL A 213 -43.43 39.70 7.21
N SER A 214 -44.64 40.00 7.70
CA SER A 214 -45.93 39.87 6.98
C SER A 214 -46.30 38.40 6.67
N GLN A 215 -47.55 37.95 6.82
CA GLN A 215 -48.77 38.60 7.33
C GLN A 215 -49.37 37.79 8.49
N ALA A 216 -50.10 38.45 9.40
CA ALA A 216 -50.93 37.78 10.40
C ALA A 216 -52.13 38.65 10.80
N LYS A 217 -53.35 38.25 10.39
CA LYS A 217 -54.64 38.44 11.11
C LYS A 217 -55.82 37.91 10.29
N ALA A 218 -56.87 37.48 11.02
CA ALA A 218 -58.22 37.10 10.54
C ALA A 218 -58.29 35.83 9.64
N THR A 219 -59.36 35.02 9.66
CA THR A 219 -60.64 35.09 10.42
C THR A 219 -61.12 33.67 10.84
N GLU A 220 -62.20 33.60 11.61
CA GLU A 220 -62.73 32.42 12.32
C GLU A 220 -63.90 31.71 11.58
N LYS A 221 -64.41 30.60 12.15
CA LYS A 221 -65.58 29.76 11.76
C LYS A 221 -65.28 28.72 10.67
N THR A 222 -65.95 27.55 10.57
CA THR A 222 -67.17 27.03 11.24
C THR A 222 -67.04 25.52 11.60
N LYS A 223 -68.06 24.91 12.22
CA LYS A 223 -68.09 23.54 12.79
C LYS A 223 -69.39 22.79 12.39
N LYS A 224 -69.40 21.44 12.47
CA LYS A 224 -70.48 20.47 12.10
C LYS A 224 -70.60 20.19 10.58
N GLU A 225 -71.05 19.03 10.10
CA GLU A 225 -71.49 17.74 10.70
C GLU A 225 -71.01 16.56 9.76
N LYS A 226 -71.46 15.29 9.69
CA LYS A 226 -72.62 14.52 10.24
C LYS A 226 -72.34 12.98 10.29
N LYS A 227 -73.35 12.20 10.69
CA LYS A 227 -73.55 10.74 10.45
C LYS A 227 -74.33 10.55 9.13
N GLU A 228 -74.65 9.37 8.57
CA GLU A 228 -74.70 7.95 9.01
C GLU A 228 -74.35 7.05 7.76
N GLU A 229 -74.22 5.72 7.74
CA GLU A 229 -75.31 4.73 7.88
C GLU A 229 -74.82 3.26 8.10
N LYS A 230 -75.59 2.24 7.67
CA LYS A 230 -75.75 0.87 8.23
C LYS A 230 -76.45 -0.04 7.19
N LYS A 231 -76.57 -1.39 7.22
CA LYS A 231 -76.18 -2.58 8.06
C LYS A 231 -76.44 -3.84 7.17
N VAL A 232 -76.19 -5.07 7.67
CA VAL A 232 -76.74 -6.39 7.18
C VAL A 232 -75.94 -7.00 5.99
N SER A 233 -75.76 -8.33 5.82
CA SER A 233 -76.25 -9.55 6.54
C SER A 233 -75.14 -10.58 6.85
N GLN A 234 -75.43 -11.50 7.78
CA GLN A 234 -74.71 -12.77 8.00
C GLN A 234 -75.60 -13.95 7.56
N ALA A 235 -75.01 -15.09 7.17
CA ALA A 235 -75.66 -16.41 7.25
C ALA A 235 -74.63 -17.57 7.25
N THR A 236 -74.67 -18.39 8.32
CA THR A 236 -74.56 -19.88 8.41
C THR A 236 -73.99 -20.73 7.26
N GLU A 237 -73.39 -21.92 7.45
CA GLU A 237 -72.73 -22.61 8.59
C GLU A 237 -72.17 -23.98 8.06
N LYS A 238 -71.48 -24.77 8.91
CA LYS A 238 -71.28 -26.24 8.78
C LYS A 238 -70.64 -26.82 7.49
N THR A 239 -69.33 -27.07 7.54
CA THR A 239 -68.81 -28.44 7.24
C THR A 239 -67.41 -28.70 7.80
N LYS A 240 -67.05 -29.99 7.93
CA LYS A 240 -65.70 -30.53 8.17
C LYS A 240 -64.94 -30.05 9.41
N LYS A 241 -65.53 -30.36 10.57
CA LYS A 241 -64.80 -30.86 11.76
C LYS A 241 -64.15 -32.24 11.47
N GLU A 242 -63.44 -32.37 10.35
CA GLU A 242 -63.06 -33.69 9.79
C GLU A 242 -61.86 -33.60 8.82
N LYS A 243 -60.75 -33.02 9.29
CA LYS A 243 -59.43 -33.17 8.62
C LYS A 243 -58.22 -32.97 9.55
N LYS A 244 -58.34 -33.41 10.81
CA LYS A 244 -57.31 -33.18 11.86
C LYS A 244 -56.53 -34.43 12.31
N GLU A 245 -56.61 -35.54 11.57
CA GLU A 245 -55.82 -36.76 11.86
C GLU A 245 -54.89 -37.23 10.71
N GLU A 246 -55.30 -37.11 9.44
CA GLU A 246 -54.43 -37.47 8.28
C GLU A 246 -53.03 -36.81 8.29
N LYS A 247 -52.89 -35.64 8.94
CA LYS A 247 -51.65 -34.86 8.94
C LYS A 247 -50.58 -35.31 9.96
N LYS A 248 -50.84 -36.37 10.75
CA LYS A 248 -49.83 -36.97 11.65
C LYS A 248 -49.13 -38.21 11.10
N VAL A 249 -49.78 -39.01 10.24
CA VAL A 249 -49.21 -40.28 9.73
C VAL A 249 -48.14 -40.04 8.64
N SER A 250 -48.27 -38.98 7.86
CA SER A 250 -47.37 -38.64 6.74
C SER A 250 -45.97 -38.16 7.17
N GLN A 251 -45.77 -37.70 8.41
CA GLN A 251 -44.46 -37.25 8.89
C GLN A 251 -43.57 -38.36 9.46
N ALA A 252 -44.11 -39.56 9.72
CA ALA A 252 -43.35 -40.68 10.26
C ALA A 252 -42.53 -41.40 9.17
N LYS A 253 -43.13 -41.74 8.02
CA LYS A 253 -42.48 -42.52 6.96
C LYS A 253 -41.35 -41.77 6.23
N ALA A 254 -41.33 -40.43 6.25
CA ALA A 254 -40.28 -39.64 5.61
C ALA A 254 -38.93 -39.66 6.37
N LYS A 255 -38.93 -39.86 7.70
CA LYS A 255 -37.70 -39.82 8.52
C LYS A 255 -36.89 -41.12 8.49
N ALA A 256 -37.50 -42.24 8.12
CA ALA A 256 -36.81 -43.53 8.01
C ALA A 256 -35.89 -43.59 6.78
N THR A 257 -36.40 -43.16 5.62
CA THR A 257 -35.70 -43.25 4.32
C THR A 257 -34.59 -42.22 4.13
N GLU A 258 -34.52 -41.16 4.94
CA GLU A 258 -33.39 -40.23 4.93
C GLU A 258 -32.16 -40.77 5.68
N LYS A 259 -32.36 -41.55 6.76
CA LYS A 259 -31.26 -42.07 7.61
C LYS A 259 -30.39 -43.08 6.86
N GLU A 260 -31.02 -44.08 6.22
CA GLU A 260 -30.30 -45.12 5.46
C GLU A 260 -29.53 -44.54 4.26
N LYS A 261 -30.06 -43.46 3.67
CA LYS A 261 -29.43 -42.74 2.54
C LYS A 261 -28.24 -41.86 2.96
N ARG A 262 -28.08 -41.62 4.26
CA ARG A 262 -26.96 -40.87 4.86
C ARG A 262 -25.80 -41.80 5.22
N GLU A 263 -26.09 -42.95 5.83
CA GLU A 263 -25.09 -43.96 6.24
C GLU A 263 -24.31 -44.51 5.02
N LYS A 264 -25.00 -44.91 3.95
CA LYS A 264 -24.39 -45.32 2.65
C LYS A 264 -23.58 -44.22 1.94
N LYS A 265 -23.66 -42.96 2.40
CA LYS A 265 -22.90 -41.82 1.88
C LYS A 265 -21.63 -41.51 2.70
N GLU A 266 -21.50 -42.05 3.92
CA GLU A 266 -20.31 -41.88 4.76
C GLU A 266 -19.26 -42.97 4.52
N GLU A 267 -19.64 -44.25 4.36
CA GLU A 267 -18.69 -45.32 4.00
C GLU A 267 -17.94 -45.02 2.69
N LYS A 268 -18.65 -44.47 1.70
CA LYS A 268 -18.08 -44.08 0.40
C LYS A 268 -17.19 -42.82 0.48
N LYS A 269 -17.20 -42.08 1.60
CA LYS A 269 -16.24 -41.00 1.90
C LYS A 269 -15.01 -41.51 2.65
N VAL A 270 -15.17 -42.41 3.63
CA VAL A 270 -14.07 -42.94 4.45
C VAL A 270 -13.07 -43.74 3.60
N SER A 271 -13.59 -44.54 2.66
CA SER A 271 -12.79 -45.28 1.67
C SER A 271 -11.96 -44.35 0.77
N GLN A 272 -12.53 -43.27 0.23
CA GLN A 272 -11.78 -42.32 -0.61
C GLN A 272 -10.80 -41.42 0.18
N ALA A 273 -11.05 -41.18 1.46
CA ALA A 273 -10.14 -40.40 2.31
C ALA A 273 -8.83 -41.17 2.60
N THR A 274 -8.96 -42.44 2.99
CA THR A 274 -7.81 -43.27 3.42
C THR A 274 -6.81 -43.54 2.31
N GLU A 275 -7.24 -43.63 1.04
CA GLU A 275 -6.32 -43.79 -0.09
C GLU A 275 -5.53 -42.50 -0.40
N LYS A 276 -6.17 -41.32 -0.33
CA LYS A 276 -5.50 -40.03 -0.56
C LYS A 276 -4.37 -39.77 0.44
N THR A 277 -4.62 -39.97 1.73
CA THR A 277 -3.60 -39.77 2.78
C THR A 277 -2.39 -40.70 2.60
N LYS A 278 -2.58 -41.89 2.01
CA LYS A 278 -1.52 -42.85 1.71
C LYS A 278 -0.65 -42.41 0.53
N LYS A 279 -1.21 -41.63 -0.41
CA LYS A 279 -0.50 -41.06 -1.57
C LYS A 279 0.30 -39.81 -1.17
N GLU A 280 -0.31 -38.89 -0.43
CA GLU A 280 0.32 -37.64 0.05
C GLU A 280 1.58 -37.91 0.90
N LYS A 281 1.51 -38.82 1.89
CA LYS A 281 2.68 -39.22 2.70
C LYS A 281 3.84 -39.82 1.87
N LYS A 282 3.57 -40.36 0.68
CA LYS A 282 4.60 -40.93 -0.22
C LYS A 282 5.31 -39.85 -1.03
N GLU A 283 4.63 -38.75 -1.35
CA GLU A 283 5.22 -37.59 -2.04
C GLU A 283 5.98 -36.67 -1.07
N GLU A 284 5.43 -36.39 0.10
CA GLU A 284 6.08 -35.55 1.12
C GLU A 284 7.45 -36.13 1.54
N LYS A 285 7.56 -37.46 1.65
CA LYS A 285 8.82 -38.18 1.93
C LYS A 285 9.83 -38.12 0.78
N LYS A 286 9.40 -37.92 -0.48
CA LYS A 286 10.29 -37.64 -1.63
C LYS A 286 10.74 -36.18 -1.65
N VAL A 287 9.81 -35.24 -1.45
CA VAL A 287 10.08 -33.78 -1.49
C VAL A 287 11.06 -33.36 -0.40
N SER A 288 10.94 -33.93 0.80
CA SER A 288 11.88 -33.69 1.91
C SER A 288 13.31 -34.17 1.60
N GLN A 289 13.49 -35.37 1.04
CA GLN A 289 14.81 -35.89 0.65
C GLN A 289 15.45 -35.09 -0.51
N ALA A 290 14.66 -34.60 -1.46
CA ALA A 290 15.14 -33.72 -2.53
C ALA A 290 15.66 -32.37 -1.98
N LYS A 291 14.87 -31.72 -1.10
CA LYS A 291 15.24 -30.44 -0.46
C LYS A 291 16.49 -30.55 0.42
N ALA A 292 16.74 -31.71 1.05
CA ALA A 292 17.97 -31.96 1.79
C ALA A 292 19.21 -31.95 0.87
N LYS A 293 19.18 -32.72 -0.24
CA LYS A 293 20.30 -32.80 -1.20
C LYS A 293 20.58 -31.46 -1.89
N GLU A 294 19.56 -30.63 -2.14
CA GLU A 294 19.78 -29.30 -2.73
C GLU A 294 20.54 -28.37 -1.77
N LYS A 295 20.16 -28.32 -0.48
CA LYS A 295 20.81 -27.44 0.53
C LYS A 295 22.32 -27.69 0.60
N THR A 296 22.76 -28.93 0.75
CA THR A 296 24.19 -29.29 0.86
C THR A 296 24.98 -28.90 -0.39
N LYS A 297 24.36 -28.99 -1.59
CA LYS A 297 24.96 -28.55 -2.87
C LYS A 297 25.05 -27.02 -2.97
N LYS A 298 24.10 -26.29 -2.37
CA LYS A 298 24.03 -24.81 -2.33
C LYS A 298 25.07 -24.21 -1.37
N GLU A 299 25.34 -24.86 -0.24
CA GLU A 299 26.33 -24.43 0.76
C GLU A 299 27.77 -24.59 0.24
N LYS A 300 28.15 -25.78 -0.28
CA LYS A 300 29.47 -25.98 -0.91
C LYS A 300 29.72 -25.01 -2.09
N LYS A 301 28.67 -24.58 -2.80
CA LYS A 301 28.75 -23.56 -3.87
C LYS A 301 28.91 -22.13 -3.32
N LYS A 302 28.46 -21.82 -2.09
CA LYS A 302 28.75 -20.55 -1.41
C LYS A 302 30.20 -20.49 -0.94
N GLU A 303 30.70 -21.50 -0.23
CA GLU A 303 32.08 -21.52 0.27
C GLU A 303 33.11 -21.32 -0.85
N LYS A 304 32.97 -22.06 -1.96
CA LYS A 304 33.88 -21.95 -3.12
C LYS A 304 33.85 -20.57 -3.79
N LYS A 305 32.77 -19.80 -3.67
CA LYS A 305 32.73 -18.38 -4.10
C LYS A 305 33.42 -17.45 -3.09
N VAL A 306 33.27 -17.69 -1.78
CA VAL A 306 33.88 -16.86 -0.73
C VAL A 306 35.40 -16.99 -0.74
N SER A 307 35.96 -18.19 -0.93
CA SER A 307 37.41 -18.38 -1.03
C SER A 307 38.01 -17.69 -2.27
N GLN A 308 37.39 -17.83 -3.43
CA GLN A 308 37.80 -17.14 -4.67
C GLN A 308 37.74 -15.61 -4.55
N ALA A 309 36.72 -15.06 -3.87
CA ALA A 309 36.60 -13.63 -3.63
C ALA A 309 37.69 -13.09 -2.69
N LYS A 310 38.06 -13.86 -1.65
CA LYS A 310 39.19 -13.50 -0.75
C LYS A 310 40.51 -13.47 -1.51
N ALA A 311 40.81 -14.47 -2.34
CA ALA A 311 42.05 -14.55 -3.11
C ALA A 311 42.27 -13.33 -4.02
N LYS A 312 41.26 -12.97 -4.85
CA LYS A 312 41.35 -11.80 -5.75
C LYS A 312 41.61 -10.48 -5.00
N LYS A 313 41.04 -10.31 -3.80
CA LYS A 313 41.20 -9.09 -2.98
C LYS A 313 42.60 -8.95 -2.37
N VAL A 314 43.35 -10.04 -2.20
CA VAL A 314 44.76 -10.01 -1.78
C VAL A 314 45.66 -9.61 -2.94
N GLU A 315 45.47 -10.23 -4.11
CA GLU A 315 46.25 -9.96 -5.33
C GLU A 315 46.14 -8.49 -5.79
N GLU A 316 44.93 -7.90 -5.68
CA GLU A 316 44.69 -6.50 -6.02
C GLU A 316 45.42 -5.53 -5.08
N LYS A 317 45.51 -5.85 -3.78
CA LYS A 317 46.27 -5.06 -2.79
C LYS A 317 47.76 -5.02 -3.13
N GLU A 318 48.36 -6.18 -3.40
CA GLU A 318 49.77 -6.26 -3.83
C GLU A 318 50.04 -5.43 -5.09
N LYS A 319 49.19 -5.54 -6.10
CA LYS A 319 49.33 -4.78 -7.36
C LYS A 319 49.23 -3.27 -7.14
N LYS A 320 48.38 -2.81 -6.22
CA LYS A 320 48.28 -1.39 -5.81
C LYS A 320 49.53 -0.93 -5.06
N GLU A 321 50.05 -1.72 -4.11
CA GLU A 321 51.26 -1.36 -3.36
C GLU A 321 52.52 -1.30 -4.24
N LYS A 322 52.70 -2.28 -5.13
CA LYS A 322 53.79 -2.32 -6.12
C LYS A 322 53.74 -1.11 -7.07
N LYS A 323 52.55 -0.61 -7.46
CA LYS A 323 52.39 0.66 -8.18
C LYS A 323 52.78 1.88 -7.33
N GLY A 324 52.36 1.93 -6.05
CA GLY A 324 52.72 3.01 -5.11
C GLY A 324 54.23 3.16 -4.95
N LYS A 325 54.94 2.06 -4.66
CA LYS A 325 56.41 2.02 -4.52
C LYS A 325 57.14 2.48 -5.79
N LYS A 326 56.62 2.21 -7.00
CA LYS A 326 57.17 2.77 -8.26
C LYS A 326 56.95 4.30 -8.36
N ARG A 327 55.77 4.80 -8.00
CA ARG A 327 55.42 6.25 -8.09
C ARG A 327 56.34 7.11 -7.20
N VAL A 328 56.61 6.67 -5.97
CA VAL A 328 57.52 7.37 -5.01
C VAL A 328 58.98 7.38 -5.50
N LYS A 329 59.46 6.33 -6.18
CA LYS A 329 60.80 6.32 -6.78
C LYS A 329 60.93 7.34 -7.94
N LYS A 330 59.88 7.55 -8.74
CA LYS A 330 59.88 8.55 -9.83
C LYS A 330 59.98 9.98 -9.28
N THR A 331 59.12 10.36 -8.32
CA THR A 331 59.12 11.73 -7.76
C THR A 331 60.40 12.06 -6.98
N LYS A 332 61.03 11.09 -6.30
CA LYS A 332 62.38 11.29 -5.71
C LYS A 332 63.47 11.54 -6.77
N LYS A 333 63.40 10.91 -7.95
CA LYS A 333 64.34 11.16 -9.07
C LYS A 333 64.13 12.55 -9.68
N GLU A 334 62.87 12.99 -9.79
CA GLU A 334 62.51 14.31 -10.31
C GLU A 334 62.92 15.44 -9.36
N LYS A 335 62.64 15.34 -8.04
CA LYS A 335 63.16 16.32 -7.06
C LYS A 335 64.69 16.41 -7.05
N LYS A 336 65.42 15.30 -7.23
CA LYS A 336 66.89 15.34 -7.39
C LYS A 336 67.33 16.05 -8.67
N LYS A 337 66.65 15.87 -9.81
CA LYS A 337 66.93 16.63 -11.04
C LYS A 337 66.66 18.13 -10.85
N ALA A 338 65.52 18.50 -10.27
CA ALA A 338 65.16 19.90 -10.01
C ALA A 338 66.21 20.61 -9.14
N LYS A 339 66.61 20.02 -8.00
CA LYS A 339 67.64 20.60 -7.12
C LYS A 339 69.00 20.73 -7.80
N LYS A 340 69.37 19.84 -8.73
CA LYS A 340 70.61 19.99 -9.53
C LYS A 340 70.51 21.11 -10.58
N LYS A 341 69.33 21.36 -11.17
CA LYS A 341 69.14 22.49 -12.11
C LYS A 341 69.18 23.85 -11.38
N ALA A 342 68.48 23.97 -10.25
CA ALA A 342 68.49 25.18 -9.42
C ALA A 342 69.91 25.58 -8.99
N ARG A 343 70.71 24.62 -8.50
CA ARG A 343 72.11 24.85 -8.10
C ARG A 343 73.10 25.07 -9.28
N LYS A 344 72.63 25.02 -10.54
CA LYS A 344 73.39 25.50 -11.70
C LYS A 344 73.08 26.97 -11.97
N LEU A 345 71.79 27.32 -12.02
CA LEU A 345 71.31 28.70 -12.17
C LEU A 345 71.89 29.63 -11.09
N GLU A 346 71.84 29.22 -9.82
CA GLU A 346 72.42 29.96 -8.68
C GLU A 346 73.93 30.22 -8.81
N LYS A 347 74.66 29.38 -9.57
CA LYS A 347 76.09 29.62 -9.87
C LYS A 347 76.26 30.57 -11.06
N GLU A 348 75.45 30.42 -12.10
CA GLU A 348 75.47 31.26 -13.30
C GLU A 348 75.10 32.71 -12.95
N GLU A 349 74.12 32.90 -12.06
CA GLU A 349 73.69 34.18 -11.52
C GLU A 349 74.79 34.87 -10.68
N LYS A 350 75.50 34.12 -9.82
CA LYS A 350 76.60 34.65 -8.99
C LYS A 350 77.83 35.06 -9.81
N VAL A 351 78.13 34.36 -10.90
CA VAL A 351 79.19 34.76 -11.85
C VAL A 351 78.81 36.08 -12.55
N ASN A 352 77.54 36.25 -12.93
CA ASN A 352 77.07 37.44 -13.63
C ASN A 352 77.10 38.72 -12.77
N TYR A 353 76.92 38.58 -11.44
CA TYR A 353 76.94 39.73 -10.51
C TYR A 353 78.35 40.26 -10.19
N GLN A 354 79.40 39.48 -10.36
CA GLN A 354 80.78 39.94 -10.10
C GLN A 354 81.39 40.76 -11.25
N GLY A 355 80.71 40.87 -12.39
CA GLY A 355 81.16 41.63 -13.57
C GLY A 355 80.48 42.98 -13.79
N ARG A 356 79.80 43.55 -12.77
CA ARG A 356 79.06 44.82 -12.91
C ARG A 356 79.12 45.70 -11.66
N LEU A 357 80.34 45.98 -11.19
CA LEU A 357 80.62 47.02 -10.19
C LEU A 357 81.94 47.74 -10.54
N GLU A 358 81.92 48.51 -11.62
CA GLU A 358 82.86 49.63 -11.76
C GLU A 358 82.23 50.87 -11.10
N PRO A 359 82.94 51.56 -10.20
CA PRO A 359 82.41 52.76 -9.53
C PRO A 359 82.47 53.97 -10.46
N ILE A 360 81.39 54.76 -10.47
CA ILE A 360 81.37 56.07 -11.14
C ILE A 360 81.84 57.13 -10.12
N SER A 361 83.08 57.59 -10.28
CA SER A 361 83.67 58.82 -9.73
C SER A 361 84.87 59.24 -10.58
#